data_AF-G9L0T9-F1
#
_entry.id   AF-G9L0T9-F1
#
_cell.length_a   1.000
_cell.length_b   1.000
_cell.length_c   1.000
_cell.angle_alpha   90.00
_cell.angle_beta   90.00
_cell.angle_gamma   90.00
#
_symmetry.space_group_name_H-M   'P 1'
#
loop_
_entity.id
_entity.type
_entity.pdbx_description
1 polymer ?
#
loop_
_entity_poly.entity_id
_entity_poly.type
_entity_poly.pdbx_seq_one_letter_code
_entity_poly.pdbx_strand_id
1 'polypeptide(L)'
;GSTIAIFYPNELGYYPYFSQDGKPFNGGIPQNMNLSKHLKKTADDIARVVSWWRSEGLVVIDWESWKPEWDRNWGHRLIYKNYSLAFTRNHHPDWSEMKVNTVAQQEFESAGRSFMHTTLTLALEMRPKCLWGFYL
;
A
#
# COMPACT_ATOMS: atom_id res chain seq x y z
N GLY A 1 -11.37 -28.86 0.31
CA GLY A 1 -11.00 -28.08 1.51
C GLY A 1 -10.94 -26.62 1.14
N SER A 2 -11.22 -25.73 2.09
CA SER A 2 -11.14 -24.28 1.88
C SER A 2 -9.72 -23.87 1.51
N THR A 3 -9.54 -23.19 0.38
CA THR A 3 -8.22 -22.75 -0.09
C THR A 3 -7.86 -21.40 0.55
N ILE A 4 -6.61 -21.26 1.01
CA ILE A 4 -6.05 -19.99 1.48
C ILE A 4 -5.04 -19.51 0.44
N ALA A 5 -5.14 -18.25 0.03
CA ALA A 5 -4.13 -17.57 -0.76
C ALA A 5 -3.56 -16.40 0.05
N ILE A 6 -2.25 -16.19 -0.05
CA ILE A 6 -1.56 -15.08 0.60
C ILE A 6 -0.84 -14.32 -0.50
N PHE A 7 -0.98 -12.98 -0.48
CA PHE A 7 -0.22 -12.09 -1.34
C PHE A 7 0.83 -11.37 -0.51
N TYR A 8 2.10 -11.65 -0.80
CA TYR A 8 3.23 -10.91 -0.25
C TYR A 8 3.42 -9.55 -0.94
N PRO A 9 4.25 -8.64 -0.40
CA PRO A 9 4.41 -7.27 -0.89
C PRO A 9 4.67 -7.10 -2.39
N ASN A 10 5.34 -8.06 -3.03
CA ASN A 10 5.68 -8.04 -4.45
C ASN A 10 4.72 -8.84 -5.35
N GLU A 11 3.64 -9.39 -4.80
CA GLU A 11 2.74 -10.32 -5.50
C GLU A 11 1.39 -9.73 -5.88
N LEU A 12 1.03 -8.58 -5.30
CA LEU A 12 -0.24 -7.90 -5.58
C LEU A 12 -0.01 -6.43 -5.95
N GLY A 13 -0.16 -6.13 -7.24
CA GLY A 13 -0.02 -4.76 -7.73
C GLY A 13 1.40 -4.22 -7.60
N TYR A 14 1.49 -2.90 -7.48
CA TYR A 14 2.72 -2.16 -7.21
C TYR A 14 2.70 -1.55 -5.80
N TYR A 15 2.77 -2.38 -4.77
CA TYR A 15 2.88 -1.92 -3.38
C TYR A 15 4.14 -1.06 -3.18
N PRO A 16 4.04 0.16 -2.63
CA PRO A 16 5.22 0.98 -2.32
C PRO A 16 5.90 0.46 -1.05
N TYR A 17 7.21 0.23 -1.12
CA TYR A 17 8.00 -0.18 0.04
C TYR A 17 9.48 0.17 -0.15
N PHE A 18 10.27 0.01 0.91
CA PHE A 18 11.73 0.07 0.84
C PHE A 18 12.34 -1.31 1.02
N SER A 19 13.35 -1.64 0.23
CA SER A 19 14.19 -2.82 0.49
C SER A 19 15.06 -2.61 1.73
N GLN A 20 15.75 -3.67 2.15
CA GLN A 20 16.58 -3.67 3.36
C GLN A 20 17.76 -2.68 3.30
N ASP A 21 18.26 -2.38 2.10
CA ASP A 21 19.26 -1.35 1.81
C ASP A 21 18.68 0.07 1.68
N GLY A 22 17.37 0.25 1.91
CA GLY A 22 16.70 1.54 1.90
C GLY A 22 16.36 2.06 0.50
N LYS A 23 16.44 1.22 -0.55
CA LYS A 23 16.05 1.61 -1.91
C LYS A 23 14.52 1.63 -2.04
N PRO A 24 13.92 2.71 -2.57
CA PRO A 24 12.47 2.78 -2.76
C PRO A 24 12.01 1.93 -3.96
N PHE A 25 10.93 1.20 -3.76
CA PHE A 25 10.18 0.49 -4.80
C PHE A 25 8.80 1.12 -4.96
N ASN A 26 8.35 1.25 -6.21
CA ASN A 26 7.03 1.81 -6.55
C ASN A 26 6.75 3.18 -5.91
N GLY A 27 7.79 4.02 -5.76
CA GLY A 27 7.70 5.34 -5.13
C GLY A 27 8.05 5.36 -3.64
N GLY A 28 8.20 4.21 -2.99
CA GLY A 28 8.61 4.04 -1.58
C GLY A 28 7.52 4.37 -0.56
N ILE A 29 6.76 5.44 -0.79
CA ILE A 29 5.68 5.94 0.06
C ILE A 29 4.36 5.99 -0.72
N PRO A 30 3.19 5.86 -0.07
CA PRO A 30 1.90 5.81 -0.76
C PRO A 30 1.53 7.08 -1.53
N GLN A 31 1.96 8.27 -1.09
CA GLN A 31 1.68 9.52 -1.79
C GLN A 31 2.56 9.78 -3.02
N ASN A 32 3.56 8.92 -3.29
CA ASN A 32 4.48 9.04 -4.44
C ASN A 32 4.32 7.88 -5.45
N MET A 33 3.23 7.11 -5.39
CA MET A 33 2.99 5.97 -6.28
C MET A 33 1.89 6.25 -7.30
N ASN A 34 1.87 5.48 -8.39
CA ASN A 34 0.84 5.60 -9.42
C ASN A 34 -0.30 4.60 -9.17
N LEU A 35 -1.41 5.09 -8.62
CA LEU A 35 -2.56 4.25 -8.23
C LEU A 35 -3.19 3.53 -9.43
N SER A 36 -3.34 4.19 -10.58
CA SER A 36 -3.92 3.56 -11.78
C SER A 36 -3.07 2.38 -12.25
N LYS A 37 -1.74 2.55 -12.30
CA LYS A 37 -0.80 1.49 -12.65
C LYS A 37 -0.84 0.34 -11.63
N HIS A 38 -0.94 0.67 -10.34
CA HIS A 38 -1.13 -0.34 -9.29
C HIS A 38 -2.38 -1.16 -9.52
N LEU A 39 -3.55 -0.52 -9.69
CA LEU A 39 -4.84 -1.22 -9.82
C LEU A 39 -4.90 -2.12 -11.04
N LYS A 40 -4.32 -1.70 -12.17
CA LYS A 40 -4.22 -2.55 -13.37
C LYS A 40 -3.43 -3.83 -13.07
N LYS A 41 -2.26 -3.69 -12.45
CA LYS A 41 -1.42 -4.84 -12.07
C LYS A 41 -2.10 -5.70 -11.00
N THR A 42 -2.77 -5.10 -10.03
CA THR A 42 -3.57 -5.80 -9.01
C THR A 42 -4.64 -6.67 -9.66
N ALA A 43 -5.38 -6.16 -10.64
CA ALA A 43 -6.37 -6.95 -11.36
C ALA A 43 -5.75 -8.16 -12.06
N ASP A 44 -4.62 -7.97 -12.76
CA ASP A 44 -3.90 -9.05 -13.43
C ASP A 44 -3.40 -10.11 -12.44
N ASP A 45 -2.88 -9.70 -11.29
CA ASP A 45 -2.38 -10.61 -10.25
C ASP A 45 -3.51 -11.42 -9.60
N ILE A 46 -4.65 -10.80 -9.29
CA ILE A 46 -5.84 -11.48 -8.77
C ILE A 46 -6.36 -12.47 -9.80
N ALA A 47 -6.42 -12.10 -11.08
CA ALA A 47 -6.87 -12.98 -12.15
C ALA A 47 -5.97 -14.22 -12.30
N ARG A 48 -4.66 -14.07 -12.06
CA ARG A 48 -3.68 -15.16 -12.12
C ARG A 48 -3.78 -16.10 -10.92
N VAL A 49 -3.79 -15.56 -9.70
CA VAL A 49 -3.68 -16.35 -8.46
C VAL A 49 -5.04 -16.92 -8.03
N VAL A 50 -6.09 -16.11 -8.10
CA VAL A 50 -7.46 -16.50 -7.77
C VAL A 50 -8.23 -16.71 -9.07
N SER A 51 -7.88 -17.74 -9.83
CA SER A 51 -8.33 -17.92 -11.22
C SER A 51 -9.84 -18.10 -11.38
N TRP A 52 -10.50 -18.82 -10.47
CA TRP A 52 -11.94 -19.05 -10.53
C TRP A 52 -12.73 -17.95 -9.82
N TRP A 53 -13.62 -17.28 -10.56
CA TRP A 53 -14.46 -16.21 -10.00
C TRP A 53 -15.44 -16.69 -8.92
N ARG A 54 -15.79 -17.99 -8.94
CA ARG A 54 -16.64 -18.64 -7.91
C ARG A 54 -15.85 -19.21 -6.73
N SER A 55 -14.53 -19.00 -6.68
CA SER A 55 -13.72 -19.47 -5.55
C SER A 55 -14.29 -18.97 -4.24
N GLU A 56 -14.44 -19.90 -3.30
CA GLU A 56 -14.77 -19.62 -1.90
C GLU A 56 -13.51 -19.95 -1.10
N GLY A 57 -12.98 -18.95 -0.40
CA GLY A 57 -11.68 -19.07 0.26
C GLY A 57 -11.25 -17.77 0.93
N LEU A 58 -10.24 -17.87 1.78
CA LEU A 58 -9.64 -16.73 2.46
C LEU A 58 -8.46 -16.23 1.63
N VAL A 59 -8.42 -14.93 1.35
CA VAL A 59 -7.31 -14.29 0.66
C VAL A 59 -6.74 -13.19 1.56
N VAL A 60 -5.49 -13.35 1.93
CA VAL A 60 -4.78 -12.46 2.86
C VAL A 60 -3.81 -11.58 2.08
N ILE A 61 -3.88 -10.27 2.29
CA ILE A 61 -2.90 -9.31 1.78
C ILE A 61 -1.90 -9.02 2.90
N ASP A 62 -0.68 -9.51 2.73
CA ASP A 62 0.37 -9.44 3.73
C ASP A 62 1.31 -8.24 3.45
N TRP A 63 0.80 -7.04 3.73
CA TRP A 63 1.51 -5.79 3.50
C TRP A 63 1.99 -5.18 4.81
N GLU A 64 3.17 -5.63 5.22
CA GLU A 64 3.75 -5.25 6.48
C GLU A 64 4.82 -4.17 6.40
N SER A 65 5.08 -3.53 5.26
CA SER A 65 6.21 -2.59 5.19
C SER A 65 5.93 -1.26 5.88
N TRP A 66 4.68 -0.79 5.88
CA TRP A 66 4.22 0.43 6.57
C TRP A 66 2.77 0.27 7.05
N LYS A 67 2.34 1.11 7.98
CA LYS A 67 0.94 1.18 8.45
C LYS A 67 0.28 2.47 7.93
N PRO A 68 -1.02 2.45 7.59
CA PRO A 68 -1.69 3.64 7.05
C PRO A 68 -1.80 4.77 8.08
N GLU A 69 -1.79 4.45 9.38
CA GLU A 69 -1.72 5.46 10.44
C GLU A 69 -0.27 5.93 10.65
N TRP A 70 -0.03 7.24 10.52
CA TRP A 70 1.30 7.83 10.64
C TRP A 70 1.99 7.41 11.93
N ASP A 71 1.31 7.52 13.06
CA ASP A 71 1.90 7.28 14.39
C ASP A 71 2.35 5.84 14.62
N ARG A 72 1.82 4.86 13.87
CA ARG A 72 2.21 3.45 13.96
C ARG A 72 3.48 3.12 13.18
N ASN A 73 4.05 4.07 12.43
CA ASN A 73 5.29 3.88 11.68
C ASN A 73 6.53 4.26 12.53
N TRP A 74 6.81 3.46 13.55
CA TRP A 74 7.99 3.58 14.42
C TRP A 74 9.07 2.54 14.09
N GLY A 75 10.24 2.65 14.75
CA GLY A 75 11.36 1.72 14.58
C GLY A 75 11.85 1.69 13.14
N HIS A 76 11.93 0.49 12.54
CA HIS A 76 12.38 0.33 11.15
C HIS A 76 11.47 1.05 10.13
N ARG A 77 10.23 1.42 10.50
CA ARG A 77 9.29 2.13 9.63
C ARG A 77 9.47 3.64 9.64
N LEU A 78 10.41 4.18 10.43
CA LEU A 78 10.73 5.61 10.43
C LEU A 78 11.18 6.12 9.05
N ILE A 79 11.72 5.24 8.21
CA ILE A 79 12.08 5.56 6.83
C ILE A 79 10.91 6.14 6.03
N TYR A 80 9.68 5.64 6.24
CA TYR A 80 8.49 6.14 5.54
C TYR A 80 8.13 7.57 5.97
N LYS A 81 8.27 7.88 7.26
CA LYS A 81 8.07 9.24 7.78
C LYS A 81 9.11 10.19 7.20
N ASN A 82 10.39 9.82 7.30
CA ASN A 82 11.50 10.66 6.82
C ASN A 82 11.40 10.92 5.32
N TYR A 83 11.07 9.88 4.54
CA TYR A 83 10.91 10.02 3.09
C TYR A 83 9.68 10.87 2.73
N SER A 84 8.57 10.75 3.46
CA SER A 84 7.37 11.60 3.29
C SER A 84 7.67 13.07 3.57
N LEU A 85 8.42 13.36 4.63
CA LEU A 85 8.86 14.71 4.99
C LEU A 85 9.76 15.30 3.91
N ALA A 86 10.77 14.54 3.45
CA ALA A 86 11.66 14.95 2.38
C ALA A 86 10.91 15.18 1.06
N PHE A 87 9.99 14.28 0.71
CA PHE A 87 9.13 14.42 -0.47
C PHE A 87 8.34 15.73 -0.43
N THR A 88 7.67 16.01 0.69
CA THR A 88 6.87 17.23 0.88
C THR A 88 7.76 18.48 0.84
N ARG A 89 8.92 18.45 1.52
CA ARG A 89 9.90 19.54 1.53
C ARG A 89 10.42 19.86 0.13
N ASN A 90 10.70 18.84 -0.68
CA ASN A 90 11.21 19.04 -2.04
C ASN A 90 10.17 19.70 -2.95
N HIS A 91 8.88 19.41 -2.76
CA HIS A 91 7.80 20.06 -3.50
C HIS A 91 7.50 21.48 -2.98
N HIS A 92 7.81 21.75 -1.71
CA HIS A 92 7.56 23.03 -1.06
C HIS A 92 8.77 23.53 -0.26
N PRO A 93 9.85 23.99 -0.94
CA PRO A 93 11.10 24.38 -0.28
C PRO A 93 10.92 25.51 0.74
N ASP A 94 10.02 26.45 0.44
CA ASP A 94 9.79 27.68 1.23
C ASP A 94 8.87 27.50 2.45
N TRP A 95 8.32 26.31 2.66
CA TRP A 95 7.43 26.06 3.79
C TRP A 95 8.19 25.95 5.12
N SER A 96 7.55 26.37 6.21
CA SER A 96 8.08 26.11 7.55
C SER A 96 8.09 24.61 7.85
N GLU A 97 8.98 24.18 8.76
CA GLU A 97 9.03 22.79 9.21
C GLU A 97 7.71 22.30 9.76
N MET A 98 7.03 23.12 10.57
CA MET A 98 5.71 22.78 11.11
C MET A 98 4.71 22.46 10.00
N LYS A 99 4.67 23.27 8.93
CA LYS A 99 3.76 23.05 7.81
C LYS A 99 4.13 21.80 7.01
N VAL A 100 5.42 21.57 6.74
CA VAL A 100 5.89 20.35 6.08
C VAL A 100 5.50 19.11 6.89
N ASN A 101 5.69 19.14 8.20
CA ASN A 101 5.33 18.01 9.08
C ASN A 101 3.84 17.70 9.01
N THR A 102 2.98 18.72 9.16
CA THR A 102 1.53 18.56 9.10
C THR A 102 1.06 18.03 7.74
N VAL A 103 1.57 18.58 6.64
CA VAL A 103 1.12 18.18 5.30
C VAL A 103 1.65 16.79 4.93
N ALA A 104 2.91 16.48 5.22
CA ALA A 104 3.47 15.16 4.94
C ALA A 104 2.70 14.04 5.63
N GLN A 105 2.26 14.26 6.88
CA GLN A 105 1.40 13.33 7.60
C GLN A 105 0.05 13.16 6.88
N GLN A 106 -0.63 14.26 6.56
CA GLN A 106 -1.93 14.23 5.89
C GLN A 106 -1.87 13.52 4.54
N GLU A 107 -0.86 13.82 3.72
CA GLU A 107 -0.66 13.18 2.42
C GLU A 107 -0.39 11.69 2.56
N PHE A 108 0.48 11.30 3.49
CA PHE A 108 0.80 9.89 3.73
C PHE A 108 -0.45 9.10 4.15
N GLU A 109 -1.20 9.57 5.14
CA GLU A 109 -2.38 8.86 5.64
C GLU A 109 -3.52 8.83 4.63
N SER A 110 -3.74 9.94 3.91
CA SER A 110 -4.74 10.03 2.85
C SER A 110 -4.42 9.06 1.70
N ALA A 111 -3.17 9.09 1.21
CA ALA A 111 -2.74 8.21 0.14
C ALA A 111 -2.71 6.74 0.58
N GLY A 112 -2.23 6.45 1.79
CA GLY A 112 -2.20 5.09 2.36
C GLY A 112 -3.60 4.50 2.50
N ARG A 113 -4.56 5.28 3.02
CA ARG A 113 -5.97 4.90 3.13
C ARG A 113 -6.58 4.68 1.75
N SER A 114 -6.43 5.63 0.83
CA SER A 114 -6.98 5.51 -0.52
C SER A 114 -6.43 4.28 -1.24
N PHE A 115 -5.13 4.05 -1.14
CA PHE A 115 -4.48 2.91 -1.74
C PHE A 115 -5.04 1.58 -1.21
N MET A 116 -4.99 1.36 0.11
CA MET A 116 -5.48 0.11 0.70
C MET A 116 -6.97 -0.12 0.46
N HIS A 117 -7.79 0.93 0.58
CA HIS A 117 -9.22 0.86 0.33
C HIS A 117 -9.49 0.47 -1.13
N THR A 118 -8.96 1.21 -2.11
CA THR A 118 -9.27 0.96 -3.51
C THR A 118 -8.76 -0.40 -3.99
N THR A 119 -7.61 -0.87 -3.49
CA THR A 119 -7.13 -2.23 -3.75
C THR A 119 -8.10 -3.28 -3.22
N LEU A 120 -8.57 -3.13 -1.97
CA LEU A 120 -9.50 -4.08 -1.36
C LEU A 120 -10.86 -4.09 -2.07
N THR A 121 -11.38 -2.90 -2.42
CA THR A 121 -12.63 -2.76 -3.18
C THR A 121 -12.54 -3.48 -4.52
N LEU A 122 -11.47 -3.26 -5.28
CA LEU A 122 -11.25 -3.96 -6.55
C LEU A 122 -11.21 -5.48 -6.35
N ALA A 123 -10.52 -5.95 -5.31
CA ALA A 123 -10.42 -7.38 -5.02
C ALA A 123 -11.78 -8.01 -4.70
N LEU A 124 -12.60 -7.33 -3.89
CA LEU A 124 -13.97 -7.74 -3.55
C LEU A 124 -14.88 -7.75 -4.79
N GLU A 125 -14.79 -6.74 -5.67
CA GLU A 125 -15.55 -6.69 -6.92
C GLU A 125 -15.17 -7.85 -7.86
N MET A 126 -13.88 -8.14 -7.98
CA MET A 126 -13.39 -9.22 -8.84
C MET A 126 -13.72 -10.60 -8.30
N ARG A 127 -13.69 -10.79 -6.98
CA ARG A 127 -13.87 -12.08 -6.30
C ARG A 127 -14.81 -11.93 -5.09
N PRO A 128 -16.12 -11.70 -5.33
CA PRO A 128 -17.08 -11.36 -4.27
C PRO A 128 -17.39 -12.53 -3.31
N LYS A 129 -16.99 -13.75 -3.68
CA LYS A 129 -17.15 -14.95 -2.85
C LYS A 129 -15.93 -15.26 -1.97
N CYS A 130 -14.81 -14.57 -2.18
CA CYS A 130 -13.64 -14.70 -1.33
C CYS A 130 -13.76 -13.77 -0.13
N LEU A 131 -13.25 -14.23 1.02
CA LEU A 131 -13.05 -13.38 2.18
C LEU A 131 -11.68 -12.72 2.02
N TRP A 132 -11.67 -11.39 1.89
CA TRP A 132 -10.44 -10.61 1.74
C TRP A 132 -10.11 -9.88 3.04
N GLY A 133 -8.82 -9.82 3.38
CA GLY A 133 -8.36 -9.05 4.53
C GLY A 133 -6.87 -8.75 4.49
N PHE A 134 -6.48 -7.66 5.15
CA PHE A 134 -5.08 -7.37 5.41
C PHE A 134 -4.59 -8.12 6.64
N TYR A 135 -3.37 -8.63 6.58
CA TYR A 135 -2.64 -9.04 7.78
C TYR A 135 -2.14 -7.77 8.49
N LEU A 136 -2.51 -7.59 9.77
CA LEU A 136 -2.29 -6.35 10.54
C LEU A 136 -1.38 -6.56 11.75
#